data_AF-A0A1J3CDL9-F1
#
_entry.id   AF-A0A1J3CDL9-F1
#
_cell.length_a   1.000
_cell.length_b   1.000
_cell.length_c   1.000
_cell.angle_alpha   90.00
_cell.angle_beta   90.00
_cell.angle_gamma   90.00
#
_symmetry.space_group_name_H-M   'P 1'
#
loop_
_entity.id
_entity.type
_entity.pdbx_description
1 polymer ?
#
loop_
_entity_poly.entity_id
_entity_poly.type
_entity_poly.pdbx_seq_one_letter_code
_entity_poly.pdbx_strand_id
1 'polypeptide(L)'
;MTECSLGMSVEGLPDFRHRGYCKMVDLGGKMALLWEDYGLDNNVVWCALIALERRGGDEMWGKVEWWDVVFTLDGSCLLVDA
;
A
#
# COMPACT_ATOMS: atom_id res chain seq x y z
N MET A 1 -1.10 -6.46 12.72
CA MET A 1 -2.33 -7.15 12.25
C MET A 1 -3.34 -6.06 11.99
N THR A 2 -3.18 -5.35 10.88
CA THR A 2 -3.96 -4.15 10.59
C THR A 2 -4.55 -4.40 9.21
N GLU A 3 -5.83 -4.75 9.17
CA GLU A 3 -6.57 -4.84 7.91
C GLU A 3 -6.52 -3.45 7.27
N CYS A 4 -5.90 -3.31 6.09
CA CYS A 4 -5.94 -2.07 5.33
C CYS A 4 -7.35 -1.87 4.77
N SER A 5 -8.25 -1.39 5.61
CA SER A 5 -9.54 -0.86 5.19
C SER A 5 -9.29 0.52 4.60
N LEU A 6 -8.96 0.60 3.31
CA LEU A 6 -8.97 1.87 2.60
C LEU A 6 -10.41 2.37 2.58
N GLY A 7 -10.74 3.31 3.47
CA GLY A 7 -12.01 4.07 3.44
C GLY A 7 -12.10 5.03 2.23
N MET A 8 -11.25 4.84 1.23
CA MET A 8 -11.12 5.67 0.03
C MET A 8 -11.04 4.77 -1.20
N SER A 9 -11.68 5.18 -2.29
CA SER A 9 -11.58 4.49 -3.58
C SER A 9 -10.25 4.85 -4.24
N VAL A 10 -9.44 3.84 -4.58
CA VAL A 10 -8.18 4.01 -5.34
C VAL A 10 -8.23 3.12 -6.58
N GLU A 11 -8.20 3.75 -7.75
CA GLU A 11 -8.16 3.02 -9.03
C GLU A 11 -6.75 2.52 -9.33
N GLY A 12 -6.64 1.31 -9.89
CA GLY A 12 -5.38 0.75 -10.38
C GLY A 12 -4.50 0.02 -9.37
N LEU A 13 -4.97 -0.17 -8.13
CA LEU A 13 -4.28 -0.98 -7.12
C LEU A 13 -4.89 -2.39 -6.99
N PRO A 14 -4.09 -3.40 -6.58
CA PRO A 14 -4.60 -4.73 -6.29
C PRO A 14 -5.54 -4.72 -5.08
N ASP A 15 -6.41 -5.72 -5.00
CA ASP A 15 -7.26 -5.93 -3.82
C ASP A 15 -6.41 -6.41 -2.63
N PHE A 16 -6.42 -5.64 -1.54
CA PHE A 16 -5.63 -5.90 -0.33
C PHE A 16 -6.37 -6.75 0.71
N ARG A 17 -7.65 -7.07 0.51
CA ARG A 17 -8.49 -7.84 1.47
C ARG A 17 -7.92 -9.22 1.81
N HIS A 18 -7.00 -9.74 1.00
CA HIS A 18 -6.39 -11.05 1.15
C HIS A 18 -4.85 -11.03 1.22
N ARG A 19 -4.22 -9.84 1.32
CA ARG A 19 -2.75 -9.74 1.43
C ARG A 19 -2.32 -9.71 2.90
N GLY A 20 -1.28 -10.48 3.24
CA GLY A 20 -0.89 -10.75 4.62
C GLY A 20 -0.33 -9.55 5.39
N TYR A 21 0.32 -8.60 4.70
CA TYR A 21 0.83 -7.39 5.31
C TYR A 21 0.71 -6.19 4.37
N CYS A 22 0.11 -5.12 4.90
CA CYS A 22 0.06 -3.81 4.26
C CYS A 22 0.12 -2.73 5.33
N LYS A 23 0.77 -1.61 5.01
CA LYS A 23 0.98 -0.48 5.91
C LYS A 23 0.78 0.82 5.16
N MET A 24 0.10 1.75 5.81
CA MET A 24 -0.21 3.05 5.25
C MET A 24 0.49 4.14 6.06
N VAL A 25 1.14 5.08 5.38
CA VAL A 25 1.97 6.12 6.00
C VAL A 25 1.61 7.47 5.39
N ASP A 26 1.39 8.47 6.23
CA ASP A 26 1.26 9.86 5.76
C ASP A 26 2.64 10.41 5.35
N LEU A 27 2.70 10.97 4.15
CA LEU A 27 3.89 11.57 3.57
C LEU A 27 3.60 13.04 3.19
N GLY A 28 3.32 13.87 4.20
CA GLY A 28 3.22 15.32 4.03
C GLY A 28 2.03 15.74 3.17
N GLY A 29 0.86 15.13 3.40
CA GLY A 29 -0.36 15.38 2.62
C GLY A 29 -0.55 14.44 1.42
N LYS A 30 0.39 13.52 1.20
CA LYS A 30 0.20 12.33 0.35
C LYS A 30 0.19 11.09 1.22
N MET A 31 -0.20 9.97 0.63
CA MET A 31 -0.29 8.70 1.35
C MET A 31 0.59 7.67 0.67
N ALA A 32 1.51 7.06 1.40
CA ALA A 32 2.28 5.92 0.94
C ALA A 32 1.64 4.63 1.44
N LEU A 33 1.43 3.68 0.54
CA LEU A 33 0.93 2.35 0.84
C LEU A 33 2.05 1.35 0.57
N LEU A 34 2.48 0.63 1.59
CA LEU A 34 3.43 -0.47 1.49
C LEU A 34 2.68 -1.78 1.62
N TRP A 35 3.05 -2.79 0.83
CA TRP A 35 2.51 -4.13 1.01
C TRP A 35 3.50 -5.20 0.56
N GLU A 36 3.35 -6.39 1.13
CA GLU A 36 4.11 -7.56 0.72
C GLU A 36 3.39 -8.31 -0.40
N ASP A 37 4.17 -8.77 -1.36
CA ASP A 37 3.78 -9.78 -2.33
C ASP A 37 4.60 -11.03 -2.09
N TYR A 38 3.95 -12.07 -1.57
CA TYR A 38 4.57 -13.35 -1.29
C TYR A 38 4.62 -14.17 -2.59
N GLY A 39 5.72 -14.07 -3.32
CA GLY A 39 6.04 -14.96 -4.43
C GLY A 39 6.62 -16.29 -3.95
N LEU A 40 6.60 -17.32 -4.80
CA LEU A 40 7.19 -18.62 -4.50
C LEU A 40 8.70 -18.56 -4.24
N ASP A 41 9.40 -17.63 -4.90
CA ASP A 41 10.87 -17.56 -4.87
C ASP A 41 11.40 -16.35 -4.09
N ASN A 42 10.66 -15.23 -4.07
CA ASN A 42 11.05 -14.00 -3.39
C ASN A 42 9.82 -13.31 -2.80
N ASN A 43 9.97 -12.74 -1.61
CA ASN A 43 8.99 -11.83 -1.05
C ASN A 43 9.39 -10.42 -1.49
N VAL A 44 8.50 -9.66 -2.11
CA VAL A 44 8.79 -8.28 -2.49
C VAL A 44 7.90 -7.32 -1.73
N VAL A 45 8.46 -6.17 -1.39
CA VAL A 45 7.75 -5.05 -0.79
C VAL A 45 7.51 -4.05 -1.89
N TRP A 46 6.23 -3.81 -2.15
CA TRP A 46 5.79 -2.73 -3.00
C TRP A 46 5.54 -1.47 -2.18
N CYS A 47 5.73 -0.33 -2.82
CA CYS A 47 5.30 0.96 -2.31
C CYS A 47 4.51 1.66 -3.42
N ALA A 48 3.32 2.16 -3.11
CA ALA A 48 2.59 3.10 -3.95
C ALA A 48 2.46 4.43 -3.22
N LEU A 49 2.69 5.53 -3.93
CA LEU A 49 2.31 6.85 -3.45
C LEU A 49 1.01 7.27 -4.10
N ILE A 50 0.13 7.73 -3.24
CA ILE A 50 -1.25 8.05 -3.56
C ILE A 50 -1.43 9.53 -3.22
N ALA A 51 -1.75 10.32 -4.23
CA ALA A 51 -2.27 11.67 -4.04
C ALA A 51 -3.72 11.57 -3.59
N LEU A 52 -4.07 12.28 -2.52
CA LEU A 52 -5.42 12.32 -1.99
C LEU A 52 -6.14 13.56 -2.54
N GLU A 53 -7.31 13.35 -3.09
CA GLU A 53 -8.18 14.41 -3.60
C GLU A 53 -9.56 14.28 -2.95
N ARG A 54 -10.17 15.43 -2.59
CA ARG A 54 -11.55 15.47 -2.10
C ARG A 54 -12.48 15.80 -3.25
N ARG A 55 -13.41 14.92 -3.59
CA ARG A 55 -14.31 15.12 -4.73
C ARG A 55 -15.74 15.34 -4.26
N GLY A 56 -16.01 16.53 -3.74
CA GLY A 56 -17.34 16.94 -3.29
C GLY A 56 -17.76 16.28 -1.96
N GLY A 57 -18.27 17.07 -1.03
CA GLY A 57 -18.70 16.57 0.29
C GLY A 57 -17.56 15.96 1.10
N ASP A 58 -17.79 14.75 1.60
CA ASP A 58 -16.90 13.99 2.48
C ASP A 58 -16.20 12.82 1.77
N GLU A 59 -16.34 12.71 0.45
CA GLU A 59 -15.74 11.63 -0.32
C GLU A 59 -14.27 11.94 -0.64
N MET A 60 -13.38 11.04 -0.21
CA MET A 60 -11.96 11.10 -0.48
C MET A 60 -11.59 10.05 -1.53
N TRP A 61 -10.87 10.49 -2.56
CA TRP A 61 -10.38 9.67 -3.65
C TRP A 61 -8.85 9.61 -3.58
N GLY A 62 -8.29 8.45 -3.88
CA GLY A 62 -6.85 8.30 -4.04
C GLY A 62 -6.49 8.11 -5.51
N LYS A 63 -5.51 8.87 -5.99
CA LYS A 63 -4.89 8.68 -7.30
C LYS A 63 -3.47 8.18 -7.11
N VAL A 64 -3.15 7.02 -7.68
CA VAL A 64 -1.78 6.51 -7.68
C VAL A 64 -0.90 7.41 -8.55
N GLU A 65 0.12 8.03 -7.96
CA GLU A 65 1.12 8.81 -8.68
C GLU A 65 2.29 7.95 -9.16
N TRP A 66 2.73 7.03 -8.31
CA TRP A 66 3.73 6.03 -8.64
C TRP A 66 3.55 4.79 -7.79
N TRP A 67 4.04 3.66 -8.28
CA TRP A 67 4.21 2.46 -7.49
C TRP A 67 5.36 1.63 -8.05
N ASP A 68 6.17 1.04 -7.16
CA ASP A 68 7.29 0.19 -7.55
C ASP A 68 7.69 -0.76 -6.41
N VAL A 69 8.51 -1.76 -6.73
CA VAL A 69 9.18 -2.61 -5.73
C VAL A 69 10.28 -1.79 -5.07
N VAL A 70 10.12 -1.49 -3.78
CA VAL A 70 11.12 -0.75 -3.00
C VAL A 70 12.09 -1.68 -2.28
N PHE A 71 11.74 -2.95 -2.11
CA PHE A 71 12.58 -3.92 -1.45
C PHE A 71 12.28 -5.35 -1.92
N THR A 72 13.34 -6.15 -2.13
CA THR A 72 13.23 -7.59 -2.34
C THR A 72 13.77 -8.28 -1.11
N LEU A 73 12.90 -9.01 -0.42
CA LEU A 73 13.24 -9.86 0.71
C LEU A 73 13.70 -11.21 0.15
N ASP A 74 14.96 -11.55 0.37
CA ASP A 74 15.38 -12.94 0.31
C ASP A 74 14.56 -13.70 1.36
N GLY A 75 14.06 -14.90 1.02
CA GLY A 75 12.91 -15.59 1.64
C GLY A 75 12.87 -15.85 3.16
N SER A 76 13.74 -15.22 3.95
CA SER A 76 13.77 -15.23 5.41
C SER A 76 13.36 -13.91 6.09
N CYS A 77 13.20 -12.81 5.34
CA CYS A 77 12.90 -11.49 5.92
C CYS A 77 11.39 -11.18 5.82
N LEU A 78 10.84 -10.59 6.89
CA LEU A 78 9.46 -10.11 6.99
C LEU A 78 9.48 -8.64 7.38
N LEU A 79 8.58 -7.83 6.82
CA LEU A 79 8.31 -6.50 7.34
C LEU A 79 7.65 -6.61 8.71
N VAL A 80 8.43 -6.31 9.75
CA VAL A 80 7.94 -6.17 11.12
C VAL A 80 7.74 -4.70 11.44
N ASP A 81 6.60 -4.36 12.03
CA ASP A 81 6.40 -3.06 12.66
C ASP A 81 7.35 -2.95 13.86
N ALA A 82 8.10 -1.84 13.92
CA ALA A 82 8.90 -1.45 15.10
C ALA A 82 8.05 -0.69 16.11
#